data_AF-A0A913X8F0-F1
#
_entry.id   AF-A0A913X8F0-F1
#
_cell.length_a   1.000
_cell.length_b   1.000
_cell.length_c   1.000
_cell.angle_alpha   90.00
_cell.angle_beta   90.00
_cell.angle_gamma   90.00
#
_symmetry.space_group_name_H-M   'P 1'
#
loop_
_entity.id
_entity.type
_entity.pdbx_description
1 polymer ?
#
loop_
_entity_poly.entity_id
_entity_poly.type
_entity_poly.pdbx_seq_one_letter_code
_entity_poly.pdbx_strand_id
1 'polypeptide(L)'
;MEVFWNQWRGEYLTSLREHHWSKRKNPNQGPNIGDVVLINNDTPRNQWRLGVITKLHLGKDSQTRAVSLRVSNGRILSRPIERLYPLEVRSSEESADPEREPDEATRLKGTRPKRAAAQAAAEKIKKLYLACVIARVESTVINNDKVVNELKNALHQNRLKAAVIVGSEADSELLDHPKAYIHEALYAMAKANSKSTANVRNAEAKVQMDDPCLVLFTSGSTSLPKPIEFTHHGYVNGIFANANILELTRETIHFNNYPFTWISGVEDSIGACVVFGLTYIAFPPKCAISGQHTMTMMRIIQEESVTLANLSLPVLQDIACNKKELIAMNFKNLKLLSTSGQPTPLPLVKTMFDIWPNVSFVNGYGTTEVVAIAMQKITKESLDSQDYGIMRVVPGLEIKIVNEESKLLPTGERGEICLRSAWVSFCNWDYMNPDLEGRVDTSKKSNGWNSSKDVGVVVKQNGIRLLGRLDFMIKVAGESIPPALLESTIQEHPDVKKVCVVGVPDERLYQKICACIILKQDHHDNRNDLSDHFDKWSKDKFSASSFGFITKPHYYVFLDSFPLTGTGKVNLREMRDIAIKELKLM
;
A
#
# COMPACT_ATOMS: atom_id res chain seq x y z
N MET A 1 3.41 -26.98 -5.94
CA MET A 1 4.31 -25.99 -6.57
C MET A 1 4.23 -26.02 -8.10
N GLU A 2 4.46 -27.16 -8.78
CA GLU A 2 4.40 -27.24 -10.25
C GLU A 2 3.03 -26.95 -10.86
N VAL A 3 1.94 -27.35 -10.20
CA VAL A 3 0.56 -27.09 -10.69
C VAL A 3 0.27 -25.59 -10.77
N PHE A 4 0.51 -24.84 -9.68
CA PHE A 4 0.37 -23.38 -9.68
C PHE A 4 1.33 -22.72 -10.69
N TRP A 5 2.56 -23.24 -10.84
CA TRP A 5 3.52 -22.72 -11.81
C TRP A 5 3.07 -22.92 -13.25
N ASN A 6 2.51 -24.08 -13.56
CA ASN A 6 1.95 -24.41 -14.86
C ASN A 6 0.67 -23.61 -15.13
N GLN A 7 -0.16 -23.34 -14.12
CA GLN A 7 -1.31 -22.45 -14.25
C GLN A 7 -0.89 -20.98 -14.42
N TRP A 8 0.06 -20.47 -13.66
CA TRP A 8 0.55 -19.11 -13.81
C TRP A 8 1.22 -18.90 -15.18
N ARG A 9 2.11 -19.80 -15.60
CA ARG A 9 2.78 -19.72 -16.90
C ARG A 9 1.84 -20.00 -18.06
N GLY A 10 0.94 -20.97 -17.90
CA GLY A 10 -0.03 -21.41 -18.90
C GLY A 10 -1.20 -20.45 -18.99
N GLU A 11 -2.00 -20.32 -17.95
CA GLU A 11 -3.26 -19.59 -17.95
C GLU A 11 -3.09 -18.07 -17.94
N TYR A 12 -2.13 -17.47 -17.21
CA TYR A 12 -2.00 -16.00 -17.20
C TYR A 12 -1.51 -15.44 -18.54
N LEU A 13 -0.45 -16.04 -19.13
CA LEU A 13 0.10 -15.60 -20.42
C LEU A 13 -0.79 -16.01 -21.60
N THR A 14 -1.41 -17.18 -21.53
CA THR A 14 -2.37 -17.64 -22.54
C THR A 14 -3.68 -16.86 -22.45
N SER A 15 -4.18 -16.54 -21.25
CA SER A 15 -5.34 -15.65 -21.06
C SER A 15 -5.03 -14.24 -21.54
N LEU A 16 -3.85 -13.65 -21.28
CA LEU A 16 -3.47 -12.35 -21.86
C LEU A 16 -3.49 -12.39 -23.40
N ARG A 17 -2.96 -13.47 -23.99
CA ARG A 17 -2.90 -13.68 -25.44
C ARG A 17 -4.28 -13.91 -26.06
N GLU A 18 -5.07 -14.82 -25.50
CA GLU A 18 -6.40 -15.21 -25.97
C GLU A 18 -7.44 -14.13 -25.71
N HIS A 19 -7.37 -13.42 -24.58
CA HIS A 19 -8.26 -12.30 -24.24
C HIS A 19 -8.09 -11.10 -25.18
N HIS A 20 -6.89 -10.88 -25.74
CA HIS A 20 -6.64 -9.81 -26.70
C HIS A 20 -6.94 -10.21 -28.16
N TRP A 21 -6.70 -11.45 -28.56
CA TRP A 21 -7.02 -11.91 -29.92
C TRP A 21 -8.50 -12.29 -30.11
N SER A 22 -9.19 -12.78 -29.09
CA SER A 22 -10.63 -13.16 -29.16
C SER A 22 -11.62 -11.98 -29.21
N LYS A 23 -11.19 -10.73 -29.01
CA LYS A 23 -12.09 -9.55 -29.02
C LYS A 23 -12.16 -8.77 -30.31
N ARG A 24 -11.38 -9.14 -31.33
CA ARG A 24 -11.60 -8.54 -32.65
C ARG A 24 -12.88 -9.14 -33.21
N LYS A 25 -13.70 -8.34 -33.91
CA LYS A 25 -15.00 -8.76 -34.48
C LYS A 25 -14.92 -10.03 -35.34
N ASN A 26 -13.70 -10.44 -35.71
CA ASN A 26 -13.40 -11.70 -36.38
C ASN A 26 -12.21 -12.38 -35.66
N PRO A 27 -12.33 -13.63 -35.17
CA PRO A 27 -11.25 -14.38 -34.50
C PRO A 27 -10.00 -14.59 -35.37
N ASN A 28 -10.12 -14.39 -36.69
CA ASN A 28 -9.04 -14.49 -37.68
C ASN A 28 -8.35 -13.16 -37.99
N GLN A 29 -8.66 -12.07 -37.29
CA GLN A 29 -8.10 -10.76 -37.62
C GLN A 29 -6.74 -10.55 -36.94
N GLY A 30 -5.66 -10.74 -37.72
CA GLY A 30 -4.27 -10.52 -37.30
C GLY A 30 -3.94 -9.09 -36.83
N PRO A 31 -2.71 -8.82 -36.37
CA PRO A 31 -2.29 -7.52 -35.83
C PRO A 31 -2.47 -6.34 -36.80
N ASN A 32 -2.63 -5.11 -36.28
CA ASN A 32 -2.74 -3.88 -37.08
C ASN A 32 -1.48 -3.00 -36.96
N ILE A 33 -1.25 -2.15 -37.96
CA ILE A 33 -0.27 -1.06 -37.86
C ILE A 33 -0.70 -0.11 -36.73
N GLY A 34 0.26 0.32 -35.90
CA GLY A 34 0.05 1.16 -34.73
C GLY A 34 -0.24 0.42 -33.43
N ASP A 35 -0.45 -0.91 -33.46
CA ASP A 35 -0.58 -1.70 -32.24
C ASP A 35 0.75 -1.74 -31.48
N VAL A 36 0.72 -1.53 -30.16
CA VAL A 36 1.87 -1.73 -29.27
C VAL A 36 1.89 -3.19 -28.82
N VAL A 37 3.04 -3.85 -28.94
CA VAL A 37 3.22 -5.27 -28.62
C VAL A 37 4.45 -5.49 -27.72
N LEU A 38 4.37 -6.45 -26.81
CA LEU A 38 5.54 -7.07 -26.18
C LEU A 38 6.12 -8.14 -27.11
N ILE A 39 7.45 -8.15 -27.24
CA ILE A 39 8.18 -9.02 -28.17
C ILE A 39 8.88 -10.13 -27.38
N ASN A 40 8.41 -11.35 -27.55
CA ASN A 40 9.08 -12.57 -27.09
C ASN A 40 10.32 -12.84 -27.93
N ASN A 41 11.49 -12.85 -27.30
CA ASN A 41 12.78 -13.12 -27.96
C ASN A 41 13.44 -14.40 -27.43
N ASP A 42 12.68 -15.36 -26.88
CA ASP A 42 13.20 -16.54 -26.18
C ASP A 42 14.14 -16.19 -25.00
N THR A 43 14.03 -14.95 -24.52
CA THR A 43 14.70 -14.43 -23.33
C THR A 43 13.74 -14.46 -22.14
N PRO A 44 14.24 -14.40 -20.89
CA PRO A 44 13.41 -14.11 -19.73
C PRO A 44 12.47 -12.92 -19.97
N ARG A 45 11.24 -12.98 -19.44
CA ARG A 45 10.14 -12.05 -19.75
C ARG A 45 10.49 -10.59 -19.49
N ASN A 46 11.24 -10.33 -18.45
CA ASN A 46 11.73 -8.99 -18.09
C ASN A 46 12.67 -8.35 -19.13
N GLN A 47 13.14 -9.12 -20.12
CA GLN A 47 13.96 -8.64 -21.23
C GLN A 47 13.15 -8.46 -22.52
N TRP A 48 11.85 -8.76 -22.48
CA TRP A 48 10.98 -8.57 -23.62
C TRP A 48 10.82 -7.09 -23.89
N ARG A 49 10.94 -6.73 -25.17
CA ARG A 49 10.92 -5.33 -25.59
C ARG A 49 9.53 -4.96 -26.05
N LEU A 50 9.15 -3.71 -25.85
CA LEU A 50 8.00 -3.12 -26.52
C LEU A 50 8.36 -2.75 -27.95
N GLY A 51 7.43 -3.00 -28.87
CA GLY A 51 7.49 -2.52 -30.24
C GLY A 51 6.15 -1.99 -30.71
N VAL A 52 6.18 -1.01 -31.60
CA VAL A 52 5.01 -0.52 -32.32
C VAL A 52 5.01 -1.17 -33.70
N ILE A 53 3.92 -1.82 -34.09
CA ILE A 53 3.81 -2.42 -35.42
C ILE A 53 3.79 -1.32 -36.47
N THR A 54 4.75 -1.33 -37.39
CA THR A 54 4.85 -0.35 -38.49
C THR A 54 4.50 -0.93 -39.84
N LYS A 55 4.56 -2.27 -40.01
CA LYS A 55 4.20 -2.94 -41.26
C LYS A 55 3.72 -4.37 -41.01
N LEU A 56 2.76 -4.82 -41.81
CA LEU A 56 2.31 -6.21 -41.83
C LEU A 56 2.94 -6.96 -43.01
N HIS A 57 3.38 -8.20 -42.80
CA HIS A 57 3.88 -9.08 -43.85
C HIS A 57 2.86 -10.20 -44.09
N LEU A 58 2.22 -10.15 -45.26
CA LEU A 58 1.17 -11.08 -45.67
C LEU A 58 1.77 -12.29 -46.39
N GLY A 59 1.25 -13.48 -46.07
CA GLY A 59 1.50 -14.71 -46.82
C GLY A 59 0.69 -14.76 -48.13
N LYS A 60 0.94 -15.79 -48.94
CA LYS A 60 0.22 -16.04 -50.22
C LYS A 60 -1.29 -16.24 -50.04
N ASP A 61 -1.71 -16.59 -48.84
CA ASP A 61 -3.09 -16.77 -48.37
C ASP A 61 -3.70 -15.48 -47.79
N SER A 62 -3.03 -14.34 -47.94
CA SER A 62 -3.42 -13.03 -47.36
C SER A 62 -3.49 -13.02 -45.83
N GLN A 63 -2.88 -13.99 -45.14
CA GLN A 63 -2.76 -13.98 -43.67
C GLN A 63 -1.46 -13.33 -43.23
N THR A 64 -1.51 -12.50 -42.18
CA THR A 64 -0.30 -11.91 -41.58
C THR A 64 0.45 -12.97 -40.79
N ARG A 65 1.68 -13.28 -41.19
CA ARG A 65 2.55 -14.25 -40.48
C ARG A 65 3.70 -13.59 -39.75
N ALA A 66 4.08 -12.39 -40.16
CA ALA A 66 5.11 -11.59 -39.51
C ALA A 66 4.77 -10.11 -39.62
N VAL A 67 5.43 -9.31 -38.80
CA VAL A 67 5.29 -7.84 -38.81
C VAL A 67 6.65 -7.17 -38.63
N SER A 68 6.78 -5.96 -39.18
CA SER A 68 7.85 -5.05 -38.80
C SER A 68 7.41 -4.22 -37.61
N LEU A 69 8.29 -4.08 -36.63
CA LEU A 69 8.06 -3.40 -35.36
C LEU A 69 9.14 -2.33 -35.18
N ARG A 70 8.76 -1.10 -34.81
CA ARG A 70 9.71 -0.10 -34.30
C ARG A 70 9.82 -0.26 -32.78
N VAL A 71 11.01 -0.59 -32.29
CA VAL A 71 11.31 -0.67 -30.85
C VAL A 71 11.82 0.68 -30.31
N SER A 72 11.89 0.83 -28.99
CA SER A 72 12.21 2.10 -28.31
C SER A 72 13.52 2.78 -28.74
N ASN A 73 14.51 2.04 -29.24
CA ASN A 73 15.77 2.58 -29.75
C ASN A 73 15.72 2.95 -31.26
N GLY A 74 14.52 3.07 -31.83
CA GLY A 74 14.28 3.44 -33.23
C GLY A 74 14.53 2.32 -34.25
N ARG A 75 15.10 1.17 -33.84
CA ARG A 75 15.35 0.06 -34.76
C ARG A 75 14.05 -0.60 -35.19
N ILE A 76 14.03 -1.08 -36.44
CA ILE A 76 12.94 -1.89 -36.98
C ILE A 76 13.32 -3.37 -36.85
N LEU A 77 12.48 -4.17 -36.20
CA LEU A 77 12.62 -5.62 -36.06
C LEU A 77 11.53 -6.32 -36.86
N SER A 78 11.87 -7.41 -37.55
CA SER A 78 10.87 -8.33 -38.11
C SER A 78 10.64 -9.48 -37.14
N ARG A 79 9.37 -9.76 -36.80
CA ARG A 79 9.01 -10.85 -35.88
C ARG A 79 7.77 -11.60 -36.33
N PRO A 80 7.74 -12.93 -36.12
CA PRO A 80 6.55 -13.73 -36.36
C PRO A 80 5.47 -13.39 -35.32
N ILE A 81 4.21 -13.46 -35.72
CA ILE A 81 3.08 -12.99 -34.90
C ILE A 81 2.94 -13.77 -33.58
N GLU A 82 3.38 -15.04 -33.55
CA GLU A 82 3.34 -15.94 -32.40
C GLU A 82 4.28 -15.48 -31.28
N ARG A 83 5.21 -14.58 -31.59
CA ARG A 83 6.14 -13.97 -30.63
C ARG A 83 5.68 -12.62 -30.12
N LEU A 84 4.47 -12.19 -30.44
CA LEU A 84 3.97 -10.85 -30.11
C LEU A 84 2.78 -10.95 -29.17
N TYR A 85 2.81 -10.16 -28.09
CA TYR A 85 1.69 -10.01 -27.17
C TYR A 85 1.16 -8.58 -27.25
N PRO A 86 -0.01 -8.36 -27.85
CA PRO A 86 -0.59 -7.02 -27.98
C PRO A 86 -0.96 -6.42 -26.62
N LEU A 87 -0.79 -5.11 -26.50
CA LEU A 87 -1.24 -4.31 -25.36
C LEU A 87 -2.47 -3.48 -25.78
N GLU A 88 -3.31 -3.07 -24.82
CA GLU A 88 -4.52 -2.26 -25.09
C GLU A 88 -4.22 -0.79 -25.49
N VAL A 89 -2.95 -0.48 -25.76
CA VAL A 89 -2.47 0.86 -26.11
C VAL A 89 -2.10 0.89 -27.59
N ARG A 90 -2.51 1.95 -28.31
CA ARG A 90 -2.11 2.24 -29.69
C ARG A 90 -1.32 3.53 -29.74
N SER A 91 -0.29 3.60 -30.59
CA SER A 91 0.42 4.85 -30.82
C SER A 91 -0.47 5.82 -31.60
N SER A 92 -0.58 7.07 -31.13
CA SER A 92 -1.36 8.14 -31.77
C SER A 92 -0.69 8.78 -33.00
N GLU A 93 0.44 8.24 -33.48
CA GLU A 93 1.14 8.76 -34.65
C GLU A 93 0.49 8.27 -35.96
N GLU A 94 -0.63 8.87 -36.33
CA GLU A 94 -1.03 9.02 -37.74
C GLU A 94 -0.69 10.46 -38.15
N SER A 95 0.24 10.60 -39.11
CA SER A 95 0.58 11.79 -39.92
C SER A 95 0.39 13.17 -39.29
N ALA A 96 1.49 13.80 -38.87
CA ALA A 96 1.52 15.23 -38.57
C ALA A 96 1.33 16.04 -39.87
N ASP A 97 0.25 16.83 -39.94
CA ASP A 97 0.05 17.92 -40.90
C ASP A 97 0.26 19.26 -40.15
N PRO A 98 1.17 20.14 -40.57
CA PRO A 98 1.60 21.28 -39.76
C PRO A 98 0.84 22.55 -40.18
N GLU A 99 -0.38 22.77 -39.69
CA GLU A 99 -0.99 24.11 -39.72
C GLU A 99 -2.18 24.21 -38.76
N ARG A 100 -1.95 24.83 -37.59
CA ARG A 100 -3.01 25.44 -36.78
C ARG A 100 -2.41 26.50 -35.86
N GLU A 101 -2.69 27.77 -36.18
CA GLU A 101 -2.38 28.93 -35.35
C GLU A 101 -3.24 28.96 -34.07
N PRO A 102 -2.75 29.56 -32.97
CA PRO A 102 -3.48 29.69 -31.71
C PRO A 102 -4.33 30.96 -31.65
N ASP A 103 -5.61 30.79 -31.28
CA ASP A 103 -6.57 31.89 -31.12
C ASP A 103 -6.49 32.56 -29.73
N GLU A 104 -6.80 33.84 -29.70
CA GLU A 104 -6.46 34.84 -28.67
C GLU A 104 -7.10 34.64 -27.28
N ALA A 105 -6.31 34.98 -26.25
CA ALA A 105 -6.73 35.07 -24.86
C ALA A 105 -7.40 36.42 -24.55
N THR A 106 -8.66 36.40 -24.13
CA THR A 106 -9.33 37.59 -23.57
C THR A 106 -9.28 37.61 -22.05
N ARG A 107 -8.73 38.69 -21.49
CA ARG A 107 -8.73 39.02 -20.05
C ARG A 107 -10.10 39.55 -19.62
N LEU A 108 -10.62 39.08 -18.49
CA LEU A 108 -11.58 39.84 -17.68
C LEU A 108 -11.19 39.84 -16.19
N LYS A 109 -11.16 41.05 -15.63
CA LYS A 109 -10.87 41.38 -14.23
C LYS A 109 -12.13 41.23 -13.36
N GLY A 110 -11.96 40.55 -12.21
CA GLY A 110 -12.41 40.98 -10.88
C GLY A 110 -13.92 41.06 -10.54
N THR A 111 -14.35 40.21 -9.61
CA THR A 111 -15.06 40.57 -8.35
C THR A 111 -15.32 39.31 -7.49
N ARG A 112 -15.15 39.41 -6.16
CA ARG A 112 -15.43 38.34 -5.19
C ARG A 112 -16.93 38.27 -4.88
N PRO A 113 -17.49 37.05 -4.70
CA PRO A 113 -18.51 36.85 -3.67
C PRO A 113 -18.25 35.57 -2.86
N LYS A 114 -17.84 35.73 -1.59
CA LYS A 114 -17.63 34.62 -0.62
C LYS A 114 -18.92 33.82 -0.29
N ARG A 115 -20.11 34.26 -0.73
CA ARG A 115 -21.38 33.53 -0.56
C ARG A 115 -21.73 32.62 -1.76
N ALA A 116 -21.41 33.05 -2.98
CA ALA A 116 -21.59 32.21 -4.17
C ALA A 116 -20.63 31.02 -4.19
N ALA A 117 -19.43 31.15 -3.63
CA ALA A 117 -18.49 30.03 -3.52
C ALA A 117 -18.98 28.92 -2.57
N ALA A 118 -19.69 29.26 -1.49
CA ALA A 118 -20.25 28.28 -0.56
C ALA A 118 -21.49 27.58 -1.15
N GLN A 119 -22.31 28.31 -1.91
CA GLN A 119 -23.50 27.76 -2.57
C GLN A 119 -23.15 26.99 -3.86
N ALA A 120 -22.11 27.42 -4.58
CA ALA A 120 -21.50 26.67 -5.67
C ALA A 120 -20.71 25.45 -5.18
N ALA A 121 -20.13 25.48 -3.97
CA ALA A 121 -19.58 24.29 -3.32
C ALA A 121 -20.70 23.29 -2.96
N ALA A 122 -21.83 23.77 -2.43
CA ALA A 122 -23.01 22.94 -2.17
C ALA A 122 -23.67 22.37 -3.46
N GLU A 123 -23.64 23.10 -4.57
CA GLU A 123 -24.06 22.57 -5.88
C GLU A 123 -22.98 21.67 -6.54
N LYS A 124 -21.68 21.89 -6.28
CA LYS A 124 -20.60 20.96 -6.67
C LYS A 124 -20.74 19.62 -5.95
N ILE A 125 -21.20 19.63 -4.70
CA ILE A 125 -21.50 18.42 -3.92
C ILE A 125 -22.62 17.59 -4.58
N LYS A 126 -23.51 18.17 -5.40
CA LYS A 126 -24.49 17.42 -6.22
C LYS A 126 -23.90 16.76 -7.49
N LYS A 127 -22.63 17.02 -7.83
CA LYS A 127 -21.89 16.36 -8.91
C LYS A 127 -20.58 15.80 -8.38
N LEU A 128 -20.66 14.93 -7.37
CA LEU A 128 -19.56 14.04 -7.04
C LEU A 128 -19.21 13.20 -8.30
N TYR A 129 -18.04 13.46 -8.88
CA TYR A 129 -17.52 12.77 -10.07
C TYR A 129 -16.88 11.41 -9.74
N LEU A 130 -17.04 10.89 -8.52
CA LEU A 130 -16.64 9.52 -8.22
C LEU A 130 -17.66 8.56 -8.85
N ALA A 131 -17.36 8.11 -10.06
CA ALA A 131 -18.26 7.30 -10.88
C ALA A 131 -18.40 5.85 -10.40
N CYS A 132 -17.50 5.40 -9.52
CA CYS A 132 -17.32 4.01 -9.19
C CYS A 132 -16.67 3.84 -7.81
N VAL A 133 -17.22 2.97 -6.97
CA VAL A 133 -16.47 2.34 -5.87
C VAL A 133 -16.03 0.97 -6.35
N ILE A 134 -14.72 0.72 -6.39
CA ILE A 134 -14.17 -0.63 -6.58
C ILE A 134 -14.19 -1.29 -5.20
N ALA A 135 -15.25 -2.03 -4.91
CA ALA A 135 -15.37 -2.78 -3.68
C ALA A 135 -14.71 -4.15 -3.87
N ARG A 136 -13.66 -4.39 -3.09
CA ARG A 136 -13.22 -5.74 -2.73
C ARG A 136 -13.11 -5.73 -1.23
N VAL A 137 -14.24 -5.84 -0.53
CA VAL A 137 -14.18 -5.83 0.92
C VAL A 137 -13.88 -7.25 1.37
N GLU A 138 -12.59 -7.56 1.49
CA GLU A 138 -12.21 -8.79 2.19
C GLU A 138 -12.73 -8.71 3.64
N SER A 139 -12.84 -9.85 4.31
CA SER A 139 -13.22 -10.01 5.74
C SER A 139 -12.33 -9.24 6.74
N THR A 140 -11.48 -8.35 6.24
CA THR A 140 -10.46 -7.62 6.96
C THR A 140 -10.92 -6.24 7.43
N VAL A 141 -12.03 -5.74 6.88
CA VAL A 141 -12.69 -4.52 7.36
C VAL A 141 -13.60 -4.87 8.52
N ILE A 142 -13.28 -4.33 9.70
CA ILE A 142 -14.14 -4.42 10.88
C ILE A 142 -15.50 -3.78 10.53
N ASN A 143 -16.59 -4.51 10.78
CA ASN A 143 -17.98 -4.14 10.45
C ASN A 143 -18.28 -4.03 8.93
N ASN A 144 -17.83 -5.02 8.14
CA ASN A 144 -18.10 -5.07 6.70
C ASN A 144 -19.58 -4.87 6.35
N ASP A 145 -20.50 -5.56 7.04
CA ASP A 145 -21.95 -5.44 6.80
C ASP A 145 -22.44 -4.00 6.94
N LYS A 146 -21.87 -3.24 7.88
CA LYS A 146 -22.19 -1.82 8.06
C LYS A 146 -21.69 -0.98 6.88
N VAL A 147 -20.50 -1.27 6.36
CA VAL A 147 -19.96 -0.62 5.15
C VAL A 147 -20.80 -0.96 3.92
N VAL A 148 -21.16 -2.22 3.72
CA VAL A 148 -22.03 -2.66 2.63
C VAL A 148 -23.39 -1.95 2.69
N ASN A 149 -24.00 -1.86 3.88
CA ASN A 149 -25.25 -1.13 4.07
C ASN A 149 -25.13 0.37 3.80
N GLU A 150 -24.04 1.02 4.23
CA GLU A 150 -23.80 2.42 3.91
C GLU A 150 -23.57 2.63 2.40
N LEU A 151 -22.88 1.71 1.71
CA LEU A 151 -22.69 1.76 0.26
C LEU A 151 -24.04 1.62 -0.47
N LYS A 152 -24.91 0.69 -0.03
CA LYS A 152 -26.28 0.58 -0.53
C LYS A 152 -27.04 1.88 -0.32
N ASN A 153 -26.99 2.47 0.88
CA ASN A 153 -27.66 3.74 1.17
C ASN A 153 -27.12 4.88 0.28
N ALA A 154 -25.82 4.94 0.06
CA ALA A 154 -25.19 5.93 -0.82
C ALA A 154 -25.60 5.77 -2.30
N LEU A 155 -25.76 4.53 -2.78
CA LEU A 155 -26.28 4.25 -4.12
C LEU A 155 -27.76 4.63 -4.29
N HIS A 156 -28.61 4.30 -3.29
CA HIS A 156 -30.03 4.67 -3.27
C HIS A 156 -30.21 6.20 -3.29
N GLN A 157 -29.40 6.92 -2.50
CA GLN A 157 -29.43 8.38 -2.42
C GLN A 157 -28.72 9.08 -3.60
N ASN A 158 -28.26 8.33 -4.62
CA ASN A 158 -27.52 8.84 -5.78
C ASN A 158 -26.21 9.57 -5.44
N ARG A 159 -25.65 9.35 -4.24
CA ARG A 159 -24.32 9.88 -3.85
C ARG A 159 -23.20 9.10 -4.52
N LEU A 160 -23.44 7.82 -4.80
CA LEU A 160 -22.64 6.98 -5.66
C LEU A 160 -23.38 6.69 -6.97
N LYS A 161 -22.67 6.80 -8.10
CA LYS A 161 -23.25 6.52 -9.43
C LYS A 161 -23.35 5.03 -9.72
N ALA A 162 -22.32 4.28 -9.35
CA ALA A 162 -22.25 2.84 -9.49
C ALA A 162 -21.28 2.24 -8.47
N ALA A 163 -21.48 0.97 -8.16
CA ALA A 163 -20.50 0.15 -7.46
C ALA A 163 -20.02 -0.96 -8.40
N VAL A 164 -18.72 -1.23 -8.37
CA VAL A 164 -18.09 -2.26 -9.19
C VAL A 164 -17.39 -3.25 -8.28
N ILE A 165 -17.84 -4.49 -8.34
CA ILE A 165 -17.32 -5.57 -7.52
C ILE A 165 -16.25 -6.30 -8.31
N VAL A 166 -15.05 -6.37 -7.73
CA VAL A 166 -13.87 -7.00 -8.33
C VAL A 166 -13.35 -8.06 -7.37
N GLY A 167 -13.81 -9.31 -7.52
CA GLY A 167 -13.41 -10.43 -6.65
C GLY A 167 -14.58 -11.21 -6.05
N SER A 168 -14.29 -12.04 -5.04
CA SER A 168 -15.16 -13.11 -4.51
C SER A 168 -16.55 -12.66 -4.00
N GLU A 169 -17.46 -13.63 -3.91
CA GLU A 169 -18.88 -13.62 -3.49
C GLU A 169 -19.25 -12.89 -2.17
N ALA A 170 -18.27 -12.42 -1.40
CA ALA A 170 -18.45 -11.78 -0.09
C ALA A 170 -19.30 -10.49 -0.14
N ASP A 171 -19.41 -9.87 -1.31
CA ASP A 171 -20.20 -8.65 -1.53
C ASP A 171 -21.44 -8.93 -2.44
N SER A 172 -21.87 -10.20 -2.56
CA SER A 172 -23.03 -10.59 -3.38
C SER A 172 -24.30 -9.84 -2.99
N GLU A 173 -24.48 -9.50 -1.72
CA GLU A 173 -25.60 -8.69 -1.26
C GLU A 173 -25.64 -7.30 -1.91
N LEU A 174 -24.49 -6.74 -2.31
CA LEU A 174 -24.45 -5.46 -3.01
C LEU A 174 -25.00 -5.59 -4.44
N LEU A 175 -24.91 -6.77 -5.06
CA LEU A 175 -25.40 -7.04 -6.42
C LEU A 175 -26.93 -6.97 -6.54
N ASP A 176 -27.66 -7.07 -5.43
CA ASP A 176 -29.10 -6.83 -5.41
C ASP A 176 -29.45 -5.37 -5.76
N HIS A 177 -28.48 -4.46 -5.69
CA HIS A 177 -28.69 -3.06 -6.05
C HIS A 177 -28.58 -2.85 -7.58
N PRO A 178 -29.52 -2.17 -8.24
CA PRO A 178 -29.54 -1.99 -9.72
C PRO A 178 -28.38 -1.16 -10.30
N LYS A 179 -27.50 -0.65 -9.44
CA LYS A 179 -26.31 0.15 -9.79
C LYS A 179 -25.02 -0.50 -9.32
N ALA A 180 -25.10 -1.74 -8.84
CA ALA A 180 -23.94 -2.56 -8.55
C ALA A 180 -23.72 -3.51 -9.74
N TYR A 181 -22.46 -3.66 -10.13
CA TYR A 181 -22.09 -4.50 -11.24
C TYR A 181 -20.85 -5.32 -10.88
N ILE A 182 -20.77 -6.55 -11.35
CA ILE A 182 -19.49 -7.26 -11.42
C ILE A 182 -18.65 -6.71 -12.58
N HIS A 183 -17.33 -6.73 -12.43
CA HIS A 183 -16.40 -6.26 -13.45
C HIS A 183 -16.65 -6.89 -14.83
N GLU A 184 -16.89 -8.20 -14.90
CA GLU A 184 -17.12 -8.93 -16.14
C GLU A 184 -18.36 -8.42 -16.90
N ALA A 185 -19.43 -8.09 -16.15
CA ALA A 185 -20.67 -7.56 -16.72
C ALA A 185 -20.46 -6.15 -17.28
N LEU A 186 -19.79 -5.27 -16.53
CA LEU A 186 -19.43 -3.94 -17.05
C LEU A 186 -18.52 -4.01 -18.26
N TYR A 187 -17.59 -4.96 -18.27
CA TYR A 187 -16.70 -5.16 -19.38
C TYR A 187 -17.43 -5.64 -20.64
N ALA A 188 -18.40 -6.54 -20.49
CA ALA A 188 -19.27 -6.95 -21.59
C ALA A 188 -20.13 -5.78 -22.11
N MET A 189 -20.72 -4.99 -21.22
CA MET A 189 -21.48 -3.78 -21.58
C MET A 189 -20.61 -2.77 -22.34
N ALA A 190 -19.37 -2.55 -21.88
CA ALA A 190 -18.42 -1.65 -22.53
C ALA A 190 -18.07 -2.10 -23.95
N LYS A 191 -17.89 -3.41 -24.19
CA LYS A 191 -17.64 -3.94 -25.54
C LYS A 191 -18.84 -3.85 -26.47
N ALA A 192 -20.04 -4.10 -25.95
CA ALA A 192 -21.27 -4.03 -26.72
C ALA A 192 -21.58 -2.57 -27.13
N ASN A 193 -21.09 -1.60 -26.37
CA ASN A 193 -21.28 -0.18 -26.63
C ASN A 193 -20.19 0.38 -27.56
N SER A 194 -20.55 0.59 -28.83
CA SER A 194 -19.66 1.18 -29.86
C SER A 194 -19.17 2.60 -29.53
N LYS A 195 -19.84 3.32 -28.62
CA LYS A 195 -19.45 4.65 -28.16
C LYS A 195 -18.59 4.63 -26.89
N SER A 196 -18.31 3.47 -26.29
CA SER A 196 -17.62 3.35 -25.01
C SER A 196 -16.29 4.11 -24.97
N THR A 197 -15.42 3.89 -25.96
CA THR A 197 -14.13 4.58 -26.05
C THR A 197 -14.27 6.09 -26.21
N ALA A 198 -15.22 6.56 -27.03
CA ALA A 198 -15.49 7.98 -27.20
C ALA A 198 -16.01 8.62 -25.91
N ASN A 199 -16.86 7.91 -25.16
CA ASN A 199 -17.36 8.36 -23.86
C ASN A 199 -16.22 8.50 -22.84
N VAL A 200 -15.28 7.55 -22.80
CA VAL A 200 -14.09 7.64 -21.93
C VAL A 200 -13.26 8.87 -22.26
N ARG A 201 -12.93 9.10 -23.55
CA ARG A 201 -12.17 10.30 -23.98
C ARG A 201 -12.89 11.60 -23.64
N ASN A 202 -14.21 11.64 -23.81
CA ASN A 202 -15.02 12.80 -23.46
C ASN A 202 -15.09 13.06 -21.94
N ALA A 203 -15.01 12.01 -21.12
CA ALA A 203 -14.93 12.14 -19.68
C ALA A 203 -13.53 12.60 -19.25
N GLU A 204 -12.48 11.98 -19.78
CA GLU A 204 -11.08 12.34 -19.56
C GLU A 204 -10.82 13.83 -19.84
N ALA A 205 -11.35 14.36 -20.95
CA ALA A 205 -11.23 15.78 -21.31
C ALA A 205 -11.89 16.76 -20.31
N LYS A 206 -12.72 16.27 -19.39
CA LYS A 206 -13.44 17.09 -18.39
C LYS A 206 -12.89 16.94 -16.98
N VAL A 207 -12.18 15.85 -16.70
CA VAL A 207 -11.57 15.59 -15.38
C VAL A 207 -10.57 16.69 -15.05
N GLN A 208 -10.67 17.23 -13.85
CA GLN A 208 -9.73 18.22 -13.31
C GLN A 208 -8.85 17.58 -12.22
N MET A 209 -7.69 18.19 -11.97
CA MET A 209 -6.71 17.67 -11.01
C MET A 209 -7.25 17.55 -9.58
N ASP A 210 -8.16 18.44 -9.18
CA ASP A 210 -8.76 18.43 -7.83
C ASP A 210 -10.06 17.60 -7.78
N ASP A 211 -10.42 16.92 -8.87
CA ASP A 211 -11.54 15.98 -8.83
C ASP A 211 -11.16 14.72 -8.04
N PRO A 212 -12.08 14.17 -7.24
CA PRO A 212 -11.89 12.91 -6.52
C PRO A 212 -11.64 11.74 -7.49
N CYS A 213 -10.61 10.93 -7.22
CA CYS A 213 -10.24 9.79 -8.06
C CYS A 213 -10.25 8.44 -7.34
N LEU A 214 -10.08 8.43 -6.01
CA LEU A 214 -10.00 7.21 -5.21
C LEU A 214 -10.55 7.47 -3.80
N VAL A 215 -11.28 6.51 -3.25
CA VAL A 215 -11.66 6.49 -1.84
C VAL A 215 -11.20 5.18 -1.23
N LEU A 216 -10.44 5.25 -0.14
CA LEU A 216 -10.01 4.08 0.64
C LEU A 216 -10.63 4.13 2.03
N PHE A 217 -11.17 3.01 2.48
CA PHE A 217 -11.72 2.89 3.84
C PHE A 217 -10.63 2.42 4.80
N THR A 218 -10.45 3.16 5.90
CA THR A 218 -9.50 2.80 6.95
C THR A 218 -10.23 2.40 8.23
N SER A 219 -9.70 1.42 8.96
CA SER A 219 -10.19 1.08 10.29
C SER A 219 -9.94 2.27 11.22
N GLY A 220 -10.96 3.10 11.42
CA GLY A 220 -10.90 4.20 12.38
C GLY A 220 -10.82 3.69 13.82
N SER A 221 -10.47 4.57 14.75
CA SER A 221 -10.63 4.29 16.19
C SER A 221 -12.09 4.07 16.60
N THR A 222 -13.02 4.48 15.75
CA THR A 222 -14.48 4.35 15.79
C THR A 222 -14.98 3.01 15.25
N SER A 223 -16.18 2.59 15.63
CA SER A 223 -16.87 1.40 15.09
C SER A 223 -17.25 1.51 13.60
N LEU A 224 -16.88 2.58 12.91
CA LEU A 224 -17.13 2.82 11.49
C LEU A 224 -15.82 3.11 10.74
N PRO A 225 -15.54 2.42 9.61
CA PRO A 225 -14.41 2.72 8.75
C PRO A 225 -14.48 4.13 8.14
N LYS A 226 -13.35 4.85 8.11
CA LYS A 226 -13.26 6.23 7.62
C LYS A 226 -13.01 6.27 6.11
N PRO A 227 -13.82 6.96 5.29
CA PRO A 227 -13.58 7.12 3.86
C PRO A 227 -12.53 8.21 3.59
N ILE A 228 -11.30 7.82 3.28
CA ILE A 228 -10.22 8.74 2.88
C ILE A 228 -10.33 9.02 1.39
N GLU A 229 -10.60 10.27 1.03
CA GLU A 229 -10.76 10.73 -0.34
C GLU A 229 -9.46 11.30 -0.89
N PHE A 230 -9.04 10.77 -2.04
CA PHE A 230 -7.92 11.28 -2.82
C PHE A 230 -8.44 11.99 -4.06
N THR A 231 -7.87 13.16 -4.35
CA THR A 231 -7.98 13.80 -5.67
C THR A 231 -6.90 13.26 -6.61
N HIS A 232 -7.04 13.48 -7.91
CA HIS A 232 -5.97 13.15 -8.87
C HIS A 232 -4.64 13.81 -8.49
N HIS A 233 -4.69 15.09 -8.10
CA HIS A 233 -3.54 15.88 -7.68
C HIS A 233 -2.87 15.27 -6.44
N GLY A 234 -3.65 14.91 -5.42
CA GLY A 234 -3.12 14.29 -4.21
C GLY A 234 -2.55 12.90 -4.49
N TYR A 235 -3.28 12.06 -5.23
CA TYR A 235 -2.85 10.70 -5.54
C TYR A 235 -1.53 10.68 -6.35
N VAL A 236 -1.43 11.48 -7.42
CA VAL A 236 -0.24 11.53 -8.27
C VAL A 236 0.97 12.13 -7.55
N ASN A 237 0.79 13.19 -6.76
CA ASN A 237 1.90 13.75 -5.98
C ASN A 237 2.38 12.80 -4.87
N GLY A 238 1.47 12.05 -4.24
CA GLY A 238 1.83 10.98 -3.31
C GLY A 238 2.72 9.93 -3.97
N ILE A 239 2.37 9.53 -5.20
CA ILE A 239 3.17 8.62 -6.03
C ILE A 239 4.58 9.17 -6.29
N PHE A 240 4.70 10.44 -6.69
CA PHE A 240 6.02 11.07 -6.87
C PHE A 240 6.84 11.15 -5.58
N ALA A 241 6.21 11.46 -4.45
CA ALA A 241 6.88 11.53 -3.15
C ALA A 241 7.49 10.18 -2.75
N ASN A 242 6.75 9.10 -2.98
CA ASN A 242 7.17 7.73 -2.74
C ASN A 242 8.28 7.27 -3.72
N ALA A 243 8.06 7.53 -5.01
CA ALA A 243 8.96 7.14 -6.10
C ALA A 243 10.36 7.73 -6.00
N ASN A 244 10.47 8.98 -5.55
CA ASN A 244 11.76 9.66 -5.40
C ASN A 244 12.69 8.95 -4.41
N ILE A 245 12.15 8.26 -3.41
CA ILE A 245 12.97 7.54 -2.42
C ILE A 245 13.19 6.08 -2.83
N LEU A 246 12.18 5.45 -3.41
CA LEU A 246 12.31 4.09 -3.96
C LEU A 246 13.11 4.04 -5.27
N GLU A 247 13.55 5.21 -5.78
CA GLU A 247 14.32 5.35 -7.01
C GLU A 247 13.59 4.71 -8.20
N LEU A 248 12.25 4.86 -8.26
CA LEU A 248 11.44 4.25 -9.30
C LEU A 248 11.75 4.88 -10.65
N THR A 249 11.95 4.02 -11.64
CA THR A 249 12.12 4.40 -13.05
C THR A 249 11.27 3.52 -13.94
N ARG A 250 11.20 3.83 -15.23
CA ARG A 250 10.51 3.00 -16.22
C ARG A 250 11.09 1.59 -16.33
N GLU A 251 12.37 1.44 -16.01
CA GLU A 251 13.11 0.16 -16.01
C GLU A 251 12.87 -0.65 -14.74
N THR A 252 12.22 -0.08 -13.72
CA THR A 252 11.90 -0.81 -12.49
C THR A 252 10.93 -1.96 -12.78
N ILE A 253 11.29 -3.14 -12.28
CA ILE A 253 10.41 -4.30 -12.21
C ILE A 253 10.02 -4.45 -10.74
N HIS A 254 8.82 -3.99 -10.42
CA HIS A 254 8.31 -3.88 -9.07
C HIS A 254 7.44 -5.08 -8.73
N PHE A 255 7.86 -5.86 -7.74
CA PHE A 255 7.01 -6.86 -7.09
C PHE A 255 6.38 -6.28 -5.84
N ASN A 256 5.05 -6.39 -5.69
CA ASN A 256 4.34 -5.89 -4.52
C ASN A 256 3.25 -6.88 -4.09
N ASN A 257 3.29 -7.34 -2.83
CA ASN A 257 2.32 -8.29 -2.25
C ASN A 257 1.21 -7.63 -1.42
N TYR A 258 1.23 -6.30 -1.28
CA TYR A 258 0.20 -5.57 -0.54
C TYR A 258 -1.13 -5.55 -1.32
N PRO A 259 -2.29 -5.65 -0.63
CA PRO A 259 -3.59 -5.67 -1.29
C PRO A 259 -3.97 -4.28 -1.80
N PHE A 260 -4.65 -4.22 -2.95
CA PHE A 260 -5.14 -2.96 -3.55
C PHE A 260 -6.16 -2.20 -2.69
N THR A 261 -6.70 -2.82 -1.65
CA THR A 261 -7.54 -2.15 -0.65
C THR A 261 -6.74 -1.26 0.29
N TRP A 262 -5.40 -1.36 0.28
CA TRP A 262 -4.52 -0.49 1.04
C TRP A 262 -3.83 0.47 0.09
N ILE A 263 -3.47 1.65 0.60
CA ILE A 263 -2.79 2.67 -0.22
C ILE A 263 -1.51 2.11 -0.84
N SER A 264 -0.66 1.43 -0.06
CA SER A 264 0.58 0.79 -0.53
C SER A 264 0.36 -0.41 -1.47
N GLY A 265 -0.88 -0.85 -1.69
CA GLY A 265 -1.17 -1.82 -2.74
C GLY A 265 -1.58 -1.14 -4.03
N VAL A 266 -2.45 -0.13 -3.98
CA VAL A 266 -2.95 0.53 -5.20
C VAL A 266 -1.97 1.54 -5.77
N GLU A 267 -1.30 2.31 -4.90
CA GLU A 267 -0.38 3.39 -5.24
C GLU A 267 0.94 2.84 -5.80
N ASP A 268 1.64 2.03 -5.00
CA ASP A 268 2.89 1.34 -5.36
C ASP A 268 2.76 0.40 -6.60
N SER A 269 1.54 -0.01 -6.96
CA SER A 269 1.29 -0.91 -8.09
C SER A 269 0.67 -0.19 -9.27
N ILE A 270 -0.66 -0.05 -9.30
CA ILE A 270 -1.39 0.51 -10.45
C ILE A 270 -1.00 1.98 -10.63
N GLY A 271 -0.93 2.74 -9.54
CA GLY A 271 -0.51 4.14 -9.56
C GLY A 271 0.88 4.31 -10.17
N ALA A 272 1.87 3.61 -9.63
CA ALA A 272 3.24 3.69 -10.10
C ALA A 272 3.40 3.22 -11.55
N CYS A 273 2.68 2.18 -11.98
CA CYS A 273 2.63 1.76 -13.39
C CYS A 273 2.11 2.86 -14.32
N VAL A 274 1.01 3.51 -13.95
CA VAL A 274 0.39 4.56 -14.78
C VAL A 274 1.28 5.80 -14.83
N VAL A 275 1.90 6.19 -13.71
CA VAL A 275 2.70 7.41 -13.62
C VAL A 275 4.11 7.24 -14.21
N PHE A 276 4.78 6.12 -13.97
CA PHE A 276 6.18 5.91 -14.38
C PHE A 276 6.36 4.96 -15.57
N GLY A 277 5.31 4.24 -15.98
CA GLY A 277 5.40 3.24 -17.04
C GLY A 277 6.27 2.04 -16.68
N LEU A 278 6.46 1.78 -15.38
CA LEU A 278 7.24 0.64 -14.86
C LEU A 278 6.50 -0.70 -15.02
N THR A 279 7.21 -1.80 -14.80
CA THR A 279 6.60 -3.14 -14.81
C THR A 279 6.18 -3.55 -13.40
N TYR A 280 4.90 -3.85 -13.19
CA TYR A 280 4.40 -4.40 -11.94
C TYR A 280 4.15 -5.90 -12.03
N ILE A 281 4.57 -6.63 -11.00
CA ILE A 281 4.31 -8.06 -10.81
C ILE A 281 3.38 -8.22 -9.62
N ALA A 282 2.15 -8.61 -9.93
CA ALA A 282 1.13 -8.88 -8.92
C ALA A 282 1.32 -10.26 -8.29
N PHE A 283 1.10 -10.33 -6.98
CA PHE A 283 0.96 -11.58 -6.27
C PHE A 283 -0.28 -11.54 -5.37
N PRO A 284 -1.13 -12.58 -5.37
CA PRO A 284 -2.35 -12.57 -4.57
C PRO A 284 -2.06 -12.38 -3.07
N PRO A 285 -2.59 -11.32 -2.42
CA PRO A 285 -2.28 -11.03 -1.01
C PRO A 285 -2.64 -12.18 -0.06
N LYS A 286 -3.76 -12.86 -0.29
CA LYS A 286 -4.17 -14.05 0.49
C LYS A 286 -3.13 -15.16 0.46
N CYS A 287 -2.54 -15.42 -0.72
CA CYS A 287 -1.47 -16.40 -0.86
C CYS A 287 -0.21 -15.94 -0.12
N ALA A 288 0.11 -14.65 -0.13
CA ALA A 288 1.29 -14.12 0.55
C ALA A 288 1.17 -14.24 2.07
N ILE A 289 0.00 -13.87 2.63
CA ILE A 289 -0.23 -13.89 4.09
C ILE A 289 -0.32 -15.32 4.64
N SER A 290 -0.71 -16.30 3.83
CA SER A 290 -0.79 -17.70 4.26
C SER A 290 0.57 -18.34 4.62
N GLY A 291 1.68 -17.75 4.17
CA GLY A 291 3.05 -18.29 4.32
C GLY A 291 3.35 -19.56 3.50
N GLN A 292 2.33 -20.26 3.00
CA GLN A 292 2.48 -21.52 2.25
C GLN A 292 3.16 -21.34 0.88
N HIS A 293 3.14 -20.12 0.34
CA HIS A 293 3.59 -19.82 -1.01
C HIS A 293 4.88 -18.99 -1.07
N THR A 294 5.59 -18.84 0.05
CA THR A 294 6.83 -18.02 0.13
C THR A 294 7.86 -18.42 -0.91
N MET A 295 8.18 -19.71 -1.04
CA MET A 295 9.13 -20.18 -2.07
C MET A 295 8.65 -19.94 -3.51
N THR A 296 7.33 -19.98 -3.74
CA THR A 296 6.75 -19.67 -5.07
C THR A 296 6.93 -18.20 -5.40
N MET A 297 6.63 -17.31 -4.45
CA MET A 297 6.86 -15.88 -4.57
C MET A 297 8.33 -15.55 -4.81
N MET A 298 9.24 -16.16 -4.06
CA MET A 298 10.67 -15.93 -4.24
C MET A 298 11.17 -16.43 -5.61
N ARG A 299 10.61 -17.53 -6.13
CA ARG A 299 10.89 -17.99 -7.50
C ARG A 299 10.40 -17.00 -8.56
N ILE A 300 9.23 -16.41 -8.38
CA ILE A 300 8.73 -15.34 -9.26
C ILE A 300 9.69 -14.14 -9.25
N ILE A 301 10.09 -13.68 -8.05
CA ILE A 301 11.02 -12.56 -7.89
C ILE A 301 12.33 -12.82 -8.64
N GLN A 302 12.84 -14.05 -8.54
CA GLN A 302 14.04 -14.47 -9.25
C GLN A 302 13.83 -14.52 -10.78
N GLU A 303 12.85 -15.28 -11.26
CA GLU A 303 12.66 -15.57 -12.69
C GLU A 303 12.26 -14.33 -13.48
N GLU A 304 11.46 -13.45 -12.86
CA GLU A 304 11.05 -12.18 -13.45
C GLU A 304 12.08 -11.07 -13.21
N SER A 305 13.23 -11.39 -12.62
CA SER A 305 14.35 -10.45 -12.41
C SER A 305 13.93 -9.14 -11.74
N VAL A 306 13.09 -9.25 -10.72
CA VAL A 306 12.59 -8.13 -9.94
C VAL A 306 13.74 -7.26 -9.44
N THR A 307 13.61 -5.94 -9.58
CA THR A 307 14.61 -4.96 -9.14
C THR A 307 14.23 -4.33 -7.80
N LEU A 308 12.94 -4.21 -7.53
CA LEU A 308 12.36 -3.74 -6.26
C LEU A 308 11.28 -4.72 -5.81
N ALA A 309 11.41 -5.26 -4.60
CA ALA A 309 10.35 -6.00 -3.94
C ALA A 309 9.81 -5.21 -2.74
N ASN A 310 8.53 -4.85 -2.77
CA ASN A 310 7.81 -4.34 -1.60
C ASN A 310 7.11 -5.51 -0.91
N LEU A 311 7.63 -5.90 0.26
CA LEU A 311 7.20 -7.08 1.00
C LEU A 311 6.63 -6.71 2.37
N SER A 312 5.49 -7.27 2.71
CA SER A 312 4.89 -7.13 4.03
C SER A 312 5.72 -7.80 5.13
N LEU A 313 5.65 -7.28 6.36
CA LEU A 313 6.39 -7.85 7.49
C LEU A 313 6.17 -9.36 7.72
N PRO A 314 4.95 -9.94 7.61
CA PRO A 314 4.76 -11.38 7.73
C PRO A 314 5.54 -12.18 6.67
N VAL A 315 5.57 -11.69 5.43
CA VAL A 315 6.36 -12.31 4.35
C VAL A 315 7.85 -12.30 4.66
N LEU A 316 8.37 -11.20 5.22
CA LEU A 316 9.77 -11.14 5.65
C LEU A 316 10.08 -12.18 6.75
N GLN A 317 9.13 -12.41 7.67
CA GLN A 317 9.25 -13.46 8.68
C GLN A 317 9.29 -14.86 8.05
N ASP A 318 8.43 -15.13 7.06
CA ASP A 318 8.44 -16.40 6.35
C ASP A 318 9.74 -16.61 5.55
N ILE A 319 10.28 -15.54 4.96
CA ILE A 319 11.60 -15.55 4.30
C ILE A 319 12.70 -15.91 5.31
N ALA A 320 12.67 -15.34 6.51
CA ALA A 320 13.63 -15.67 7.56
C ALA A 320 13.58 -17.15 7.95
N CYS A 321 12.40 -17.77 7.96
CA CYS A 321 12.23 -19.20 8.20
C CYS A 321 12.81 -20.09 7.08
N ASN A 322 12.89 -19.59 5.84
CA ASN A 322 13.41 -20.31 4.67
C ASN A 322 14.83 -19.81 4.26
N LYS A 323 15.59 -19.26 5.22
CA LYS A 323 16.89 -18.61 4.97
C LYS A 323 17.87 -19.49 4.18
N LYS A 324 17.96 -20.79 4.50
CA LYS A 324 18.95 -21.70 3.88
C LYS A 324 18.69 -21.89 2.39
N GLU A 325 17.43 -22.12 2.03
CA GLU A 325 16.99 -22.30 0.66
C GLU A 325 17.17 -21.03 -0.16
N LEU A 326 16.87 -19.86 0.44
CA LEU A 326 16.95 -18.58 -0.24
C LEU A 326 18.38 -18.08 -0.48
N ILE A 327 19.33 -18.45 0.39
CA ILE A 327 20.76 -18.20 0.15
C ILE A 327 21.26 -18.97 -1.09
N ALA A 328 20.71 -20.15 -1.37
CA ALA A 328 21.07 -20.93 -2.55
C ALA A 328 20.47 -20.39 -3.86
N MET A 329 19.49 -19.48 -3.77
CA MET A 329 18.87 -18.84 -4.93
C MET A 329 19.65 -17.60 -5.36
N ASN A 330 19.59 -17.28 -6.65
CA ASN A 330 20.29 -16.12 -7.23
C ASN A 330 19.35 -14.94 -7.45
N PHE A 331 19.52 -13.87 -6.68
CA PHE A 331 18.74 -12.62 -6.76
C PHE A 331 19.56 -11.42 -7.26
N LYS A 332 20.51 -11.62 -8.18
CA LYS A 332 21.43 -10.56 -8.67
C LYS A 332 20.76 -9.25 -9.14
N ASN A 333 19.51 -9.32 -9.60
CA ASN A 333 18.77 -8.18 -10.12
C ASN A 333 18.03 -7.40 -9.03
N LEU A 334 17.73 -8.03 -7.88
CA LEU A 334 17.09 -7.36 -6.76
C LEU A 334 18.06 -6.33 -6.19
N LYS A 335 17.66 -5.05 -6.19
CA LYS A 335 18.45 -3.93 -5.68
C LYS A 335 17.88 -3.36 -4.41
N LEU A 336 16.55 -3.36 -4.30
CA LEU A 336 15.81 -2.74 -3.21
C LEU A 336 14.78 -3.72 -2.66
N LEU A 337 14.77 -3.88 -1.35
CA LEU A 337 13.71 -4.54 -0.59
C LEU A 337 13.05 -3.48 0.28
N SER A 338 11.74 -3.30 0.17
CA SER A 338 10.99 -2.32 0.96
C SER A 338 9.96 -3.02 1.85
N THR A 339 9.71 -2.45 3.03
CA THR A 339 8.59 -2.82 3.90
C THR A 339 8.04 -1.55 4.57
N SER A 340 6.75 -1.55 4.89
CA SER A 340 6.11 -0.41 5.54
C SER A 340 4.90 -0.82 6.37
N GLY A 341 4.29 0.15 7.04
CA GLY A 341 3.01 0.00 7.72
C GLY A 341 3.08 -0.62 9.12
N GLN A 342 4.24 -1.10 9.56
CA GLN A 342 4.51 -1.52 10.95
C GLN A 342 6.02 -1.41 11.26
N PRO A 343 6.39 -1.24 12.55
CA PRO A 343 7.79 -1.30 12.96
C PRO A 343 8.46 -2.62 12.54
N THR A 344 9.63 -2.53 11.92
CA THR A 344 10.40 -3.71 11.47
C THR A 344 11.52 -4.00 12.48
N PRO A 345 11.56 -5.19 13.10
CA PRO A 345 12.62 -5.53 14.06
C PRO A 345 14.00 -5.59 13.41
N LEU A 346 15.01 -5.00 14.05
CA LEU A 346 16.41 -5.05 13.60
C LEU A 346 16.92 -6.48 13.34
N PRO A 347 16.64 -7.50 14.19
CA PRO A 347 17.07 -8.88 13.92
C PRO A 347 16.54 -9.42 12.58
N LEU A 348 15.33 -9.02 12.19
CA LEU A 348 14.74 -9.42 10.92
C LEU A 348 15.47 -8.75 9.75
N VAL A 349 15.78 -7.45 9.86
CA VAL A 349 16.58 -6.73 8.85
C VAL A 349 17.97 -7.37 8.70
N LYS A 350 18.64 -7.70 9.81
CA LYS A 350 19.93 -8.43 9.80
C LYS A 350 19.81 -9.77 9.06
N THR A 351 18.72 -10.50 9.30
CA THR A 351 18.43 -11.76 8.60
C THR A 351 18.30 -11.54 7.08
N MET A 352 17.68 -10.45 6.63
CA MET A 352 17.59 -10.14 5.19
C MET A 352 18.97 -9.88 4.58
N PHE A 353 19.88 -9.21 5.31
CA PHE A 353 21.26 -9.00 4.85
C PHE A 353 22.14 -10.25 4.89
N ASP A 354 21.79 -11.25 5.71
CA ASP A 354 22.44 -12.56 5.65
C ASP A 354 22.06 -13.32 4.38
N ILE A 355 20.84 -13.13 3.87
CA ILE A 355 20.35 -13.75 2.62
C ILE A 355 20.82 -12.93 1.41
N TRP A 356 20.70 -11.60 1.48
CA TRP A 356 20.96 -10.67 0.38
C TRP A 356 21.89 -9.53 0.81
N PRO A 357 23.20 -9.77 0.95
CA PRO A 357 24.14 -8.78 1.48
C PRO A 357 24.27 -7.51 0.64
N ASN A 358 23.94 -7.58 -0.66
CA ASN A 358 24.10 -6.48 -1.62
C ASN A 358 22.78 -5.73 -1.91
N VAL A 359 21.67 -6.10 -1.27
CA VAL A 359 20.37 -5.45 -1.44
C VAL A 359 20.25 -4.31 -0.44
N SER A 360 19.79 -3.14 -0.87
CA SER A 360 19.39 -2.09 0.08
C SER A 360 18.02 -2.41 0.67
N PHE A 361 17.86 -2.22 1.96
CA PHE A 361 16.59 -2.38 2.67
C PHE A 361 15.97 -1.01 2.95
N VAL A 362 14.70 -0.80 2.61
CA VAL A 362 13.97 0.43 2.90
C VAL A 362 12.89 0.14 3.91
N ASN A 363 12.96 0.86 5.05
CA ASN A 363 11.87 0.90 6.01
C ASN A 363 11.04 2.17 5.75
N GLY A 364 9.77 2.00 5.38
CA GLY A 364 8.86 3.08 5.03
C GLY A 364 7.85 3.41 6.13
N TYR A 365 7.63 4.70 6.35
CA TYR A 365 6.58 5.24 7.21
C TYR A 365 5.62 6.09 6.36
N GLY A 366 4.33 5.76 6.47
CA GLY A 366 3.25 6.40 5.75
C GLY A 366 1.91 6.04 6.40
N THR A 367 0.88 6.80 6.05
CA THR A 367 -0.51 6.51 6.41
C THR A 367 -1.36 6.54 5.14
N THR A 368 -2.61 6.10 5.21
CA THR A 368 -3.50 6.21 4.05
C THR A 368 -3.65 7.67 3.63
N GLU A 369 -3.81 8.58 4.59
CA GLU A 369 -4.00 10.01 4.37
C GLU A 369 -2.82 10.70 3.66
N VAL A 370 -1.59 10.20 3.80
CA VAL A 370 -0.39 10.92 3.31
C VAL A 370 0.42 10.10 2.29
N VAL A 371 0.07 8.82 2.08
CA VAL A 371 0.80 7.86 1.24
C VAL A 371 2.19 7.54 1.82
N ALA A 372 3.14 8.48 1.70
CA ALA A 372 4.51 8.36 2.19
C ALA A 372 4.89 9.59 3.02
N ILE A 373 5.50 9.37 4.18
CA ILE A 373 5.91 10.41 5.12
C ILE A 373 7.43 10.47 5.25
N ALA A 374 8.04 9.34 5.59
CA ALA A 374 9.48 9.26 5.78
C ALA A 374 9.97 7.84 5.50
N MET A 375 11.25 7.70 5.16
CA MET A 375 11.85 6.40 4.87
C MET A 375 13.29 6.34 5.35
N GLN A 376 13.75 5.15 5.69
CA GLN A 376 15.15 4.88 5.97
C GLN A 376 15.68 3.84 4.97
N LYS A 377 16.63 4.23 4.13
CA LYS A 377 17.43 3.30 3.33
C LYS A 377 18.57 2.78 4.18
N ILE A 378 18.67 1.47 4.28
CA ILE A 378 19.61 0.72 5.11
C ILE A 378 20.43 -0.15 4.17
N THR A 379 21.74 -0.10 4.30
CA THR A 379 22.67 -1.08 3.73
C THR A 379 23.31 -1.89 4.85
N LYS A 380 23.99 -2.99 4.50
CA LYS A 380 24.68 -3.84 5.47
C LYS A 380 25.70 -3.06 6.29
N GLU A 381 26.37 -2.09 5.67
CA GLU A 381 27.37 -1.23 6.30
C GLU A 381 26.75 -0.19 7.25
N SER A 382 25.52 0.24 6.97
CA SER A 382 24.82 1.27 7.76
C SER A 382 24.08 0.70 8.99
N LEU A 383 23.97 -0.63 9.12
CA LEU A 383 23.20 -1.30 10.17
C LEU A 383 23.60 -0.85 11.58
N ASP A 384 24.91 -0.70 11.81
CA ASP A 384 25.47 -0.34 13.11
C ASP A 384 25.79 1.16 13.20
N SER A 385 25.31 1.97 12.24
CA SER A 385 25.49 3.42 12.28
C SER A 385 24.61 4.05 13.36
N GLN A 386 25.07 5.18 13.92
CA GLN A 386 24.27 5.98 14.86
C GLN A 386 22.99 6.55 14.22
N ASP A 387 22.93 6.56 12.88
CA ASP A 387 21.79 7.00 12.09
C ASP A 387 20.71 5.92 11.94
N TYR A 388 20.94 4.69 12.42
CA TYR A 388 19.91 3.65 12.38
C TYR A 388 18.62 4.11 13.09
N GLY A 389 17.47 3.89 12.45
CA GLY A 389 16.16 4.31 12.92
C GLY A 389 15.81 5.77 12.61
N ILE A 390 16.74 6.57 12.09
CA ILE A 390 16.44 7.93 11.61
C ILE A 390 15.88 7.84 10.19
N MET A 391 14.60 8.18 10.04
CA MET A 391 13.89 8.20 8.77
C MET A 391 13.98 9.60 8.15
N ARG A 392 14.26 9.66 6.85
CA ARG A 392 14.27 10.90 6.08
C ARG A 392 12.86 11.23 5.58
N VAL A 393 12.39 12.43 5.90
CA VAL A 393 11.09 12.95 5.43
C VAL A 393 11.09 13.11 3.91
N VAL A 394 10.00 12.74 3.25
CA VAL A 394 9.85 12.85 1.80
C VAL A 394 9.91 14.33 1.35
N PRO A 395 10.52 14.63 0.20
CA PRO A 395 10.56 16.00 -0.32
C PRO A 395 9.15 16.57 -0.53
N GLY A 396 8.95 17.84 -0.14
CA GLY A 396 7.66 18.54 -0.29
C GLY A 396 6.66 18.30 0.86
N LEU A 397 7.02 17.48 1.86
CA LEU A 397 6.22 17.28 3.07
C LEU A 397 6.75 18.13 4.21
N GLU A 398 5.88 18.96 4.75
CA GLU A 398 6.15 19.68 5.99
C GLU A 398 5.78 18.81 7.18
N ILE A 399 6.65 18.79 8.18
CA ILE A 399 6.44 18.09 9.44
C ILE A 399 6.64 19.05 10.61
N LYS A 400 5.85 18.87 11.66
CA LYS A 400 6.10 19.47 12.97
C LYS A 400 5.76 18.49 14.08
N ILE A 401 6.43 18.64 15.22
CA ILE A 401 6.15 17.88 16.44
C ILE A 401 5.43 18.79 17.42
N VAL A 402 4.30 18.35 17.96
CA VAL A 402 3.50 19.15 18.90
C VAL A 402 3.22 18.40 20.20
N ASN A 403 3.01 19.15 21.28
CA ASN A 403 2.56 18.61 22.56
C ASN A 403 1.02 18.40 22.61
N GLU A 404 0.49 17.99 23.76
CA GLU A 404 -0.94 17.75 23.95
C GLU A 404 -1.80 19.02 23.75
N GLU A 405 -1.27 20.21 24.04
CA GLU A 405 -1.92 21.49 23.75
C GLU A 405 -1.72 21.99 22.31
N SER A 406 -1.23 21.14 21.40
CA SER A 406 -0.94 21.48 20.00
C SER A 406 0.12 22.59 19.79
N LYS A 407 0.97 22.84 20.80
CA LYS A 407 2.11 23.77 20.71
C LYS A 407 3.31 23.08 20.07
N LEU A 408 4.03 23.80 19.22
CA LEU A 408 5.25 23.32 18.57
C LEU A 408 6.32 23.01 19.62
N LEU A 409 6.93 21.84 19.50
CA LEU A 409 8.05 21.42 20.34
C LEU A 409 9.40 21.68 19.65
N PRO A 410 10.46 21.98 20.43
CA PRO A 410 11.84 22.04 19.93
C PRO A 410 12.33 20.71 19.31
N THR A 411 13.38 20.78 18.49
CA THR A 411 14.12 19.61 18.02
C THR A 411 14.62 18.77 19.20
N GLY A 412 14.51 17.44 19.09
CA GLY A 412 14.89 16.52 20.17
C GLY A 412 13.77 16.22 21.17
N GLU A 413 12.70 17.02 21.22
CA GLU A 413 11.55 16.73 22.06
C GLU A 413 10.53 15.82 21.36
N ARG A 414 9.90 14.98 22.16
CA ARG A 414 8.91 14.01 21.71
C ARG A 414 7.52 14.63 21.74
N GLY A 415 6.76 14.40 20.67
CA GLY A 415 5.35 14.76 20.60
C GLY A 415 4.63 14.13 19.42
N GLU A 416 3.42 14.59 19.15
CA GLU A 416 2.63 14.16 18.01
C GLU A 416 3.22 14.71 16.69
N ILE A 417 3.37 13.82 15.71
CA ILE A 417 3.74 14.17 14.34
C ILE A 417 2.52 14.79 13.62
N CYS A 418 2.64 16.05 13.22
CA CYS A 418 1.69 16.72 12.34
C CYS A 418 2.30 16.95 10.95
N LEU A 419 1.48 16.81 9.92
CA LEU A 419 1.90 16.72 8.52
C LEU A 419 1.15 17.73 7.65
N ARG A 420 1.82 18.33 6.67
CA ARG A 420 1.19 19.20 5.67
C ARG A 420 1.91 19.09 4.33
N SER A 421 1.15 18.80 3.27
CA SER A 421 1.64 18.81 1.89
C SER A 421 0.47 18.99 0.92
N ALA A 422 0.79 19.14 -0.36
CA ALA A 422 -0.20 19.21 -1.43
C ALA A 422 -0.96 17.88 -1.67
N TRP A 423 -0.47 16.75 -1.12
CA TRP A 423 -1.06 15.43 -1.33
C TRP A 423 -1.67 14.80 -0.08
N VAL A 424 -1.75 15.55 1.02
CA VAL A 424 -2.50 15.11 2.19
C VAL A 424 -3.98 14.99 1.80
N SER A 425 -4.46 13.77 1.88
CA SER A 425 -5.84 13.35 1.66
C SER A 425 -6.58 13.30 2.98
N PHE A 426 -7.86 13.66 2.97
CA PHE A 426 -8.65 13.79 4.19
C PHE A 426 -9.86 12.87 4.16
N CYS A 427 -10.38 12.56 5.33
CA CYS A 427 -11.65 11.85 5.42
C CYS A 427 -12.76 12.73 4.83
N ASN A 428 -13.60 12.16 3.95
CA ASN A 428 -14.79 12.83 3.47
C ASN A 428 -16.04 11.95 3.65
N TRP A 429 -16.81 12.26 4.68
CA TRP A 429 -18.04 11.52 5.01
C TRP A 429 -19.23 11.84 4.09
N ASP A 430 -19.15 12.87 3.25
CA ASP A 430 -20.24 13.27 2.35
C ASP A 430 -20.57 12.17 1.31
N TYR A 431 -19.62 11.27 1.02
CA TYR A 431 -19.81 10.11 0.16
C TYR A 431 -20.68 9.02 0.79
N MET A 432 -20.66 8.91 2.12
CA MET A 432 -21.32 7.83 2.85
C MET A 432 -22.60 8.31 3.50
N ASN A 433 -22.51 9.19 4.49
CA ASN A 433 -23.68 9.83 5.09
C ASN A 433 -23.33 11.11 5.86
N PRO A 434 -23.87 12.28 5.45
CA PRO A 434 -23.60 13.59 6.05
C PRO A 434 -24.13 13.75 7.49
N ASP A 435 -24.91 12.80 8.02
CA ASP A 435 -25.54 12.85 9.34
C ASP A 435 -25.15 11.68 10.26
N LEU A 436 -24.10 10.90 9.91
CA LEU A 436 -23.66 9.75 10.71
C LEU A 436 -23.32 10.13 12.16
N GLU A 437 -23.99 9.50 13.13
CA GLU A 437 -23.63 9.55 14.55
C GLU A 437 -22.26 8.90 14.80
N GLY A 438 -21.47 9.46 15.74
CA GLY A 438 -20.15 8.92 16.10
C GLY A 438 -18.99 9.35 15.20
N ARG A 439 -19.17 10.40 14.38
CA ARG A 439 -18.08 11.05 13.65
C ARG A 439 -17.00 11.51 14.62
N VAL A 440 -15.77 11.09 14.38
CA VAL A 440 -14.62 11.83 14.87
C VAL A 440 -14.39 12.96 13.88
N ASP A 441 -14.42 14.19 14.36
CA ASP A 441 -14.03 15.36 13.58
C ASP A 441 -12.56 15.19 13.15
N THR A 442 -12.35 14.72 11.92
CA THR A 442 -11.05 14.71 11.27
C THR A 442 -10.93 15.91 10.33
N SER A 443 -11.58 17.03 10.67
CA SER A 443 -11.60 18.25 9.89
C SER A 443 -10.23 18.53 9.29
N LYS A 444 -10.23 18.90 8.00
CA LYS A 444 -9.20 19.80 7.47
C LYS A 444 -9.06 20.91 8.50
N LYS A 445 -8.03 20.86 9.35
CA LYS A 445 -7.67 22.03 10.15
C LYS A 445 -7.53 23.16 9.12
N SER A 446 -8.12 24.32 9.41
CA SER A 446 -8.20 25.44 8.45
C SER A 446 -6.84 25.89 7.88
N ASN A 447 -5.74 25.43 8.49
CA ASN A 447 -4.36 25.70 8.14
C ASN A 447 -3.64 24.55 7.38
N GLY A 448 -4.35 23.49 6.99
CA GLY A 448 -3.83 22.39 6.17
C GLY A 448 -3.02 21.31 6.92
N TRP A 449 -2.93 21.36 8.25
CA TRP A 449 -2.19 20.36 9.03
C TRP A 449 -3.06 19.13 9.35
N ASN A 450 -2.56 17.95 8.99
CA ASN A 450 -3.10 16.66 9.38
C ASN A 450 -2.39 16.10 10.62
N SER A 451 -3.19 15.50 11.50
CA SER A 451 -2.75 14.84 12.74
C SER A 451 -2.53 13.36 12.42
N SER A 452 -1.29 12.90 12.46
CA SER A 452 -0.99 11.47 12.17
C SER A 452 -1.47 10.55 13.29
N LYS A 453 -1.61 11.07 14.51
CA LYS A 453 -1.75 10.30 15.76
C LYS A 453 -0.57 9.39 16.03
N ASP A 454 0.55 9.61 15.36
CA ASP A 454 1.84 8.99 15.62
C ASP A 454 2.73 9.95 16.40
N VAL A 455 3.61 9.36 17.21
CA VAL A 455 4.52 10.04 18.11
C VAL A 455 5.92 9.89 17.57
N GLY A 456 6.67 10.99 17.54
CA GLY A 456 8.03 11.00 17.06
C GLY A 456 8.84 12.17 17.59
N VAL A 457 10.07 12.24 17.10
CA VAL A 457 11.03 13.29 17.42
C VAL A 457 11.79 13.68 16.15
N VAL A 458 12.01 14.98 15.94
CA VAL A 458 12.96 15.47 14.93
C VAL A 458 14.36 15.34 15.52
N VAL A 459 15.21 14.56 14.86
CA VAL A 459 16.60 14.30 15.31
C VAL A 459 17.58 15.20 14.60
N LYS A 460 17.34 15.48 13.31
CA LYS A 460 18.14 16.39 12.49
C LYS A 460 17.29 16.96 11.35
N GLN A 461 17.84 17.88 10.56
CA GLN A 461 17.13 18.45 9.42
C GLN A 461 16.61 17.34 8.50
N ASN A 462 15.29 17.34 8.26
CA ASN A 462 14.56 16.32 7.50
C ASN A 462 14.69 14.88 8.05
N GLY A 463 15.17 14.69 9.27
CA GLY A 463 15.39 13.39 9.89
C GLY A 463 14.55 13.22 11.16
N ILE A 464 13.69 12.21 11.18
CA ILE A 464 12.79 11.91 12.31
C ILE A 464 13.02 10.50 12.84
N ARG A 465 12.68 10.26 14.11
CA ARG A 465 12.48 8.92 14.66
C ARG A 465 11.00 8.73 14.99
N LEU A 466 10.43 7.65 14.47
CA LEU A 466 9.08 7.22 14.81
C LEU A 466 9.14 6.39 16.10
N LEU A 467 8.30 6.74 17.08
CA LEU A 467 8.28 6.08 18.38
C LEU A 467 7.05 5.17 18.54
N GLY A 468 5.93 5.50 17.91
CA GLY A 468 4.73 4.66 17.95
C GLY A 468 3.45 5.48 17.79
N ARG A 469 2.31 4.86 18.10
CA ARG A 469 0.98 5.48 18.03
C ARG A 469 0.59 6.10 19.35
N LEU A 470 0.04 7.31 19.32
CA LEU A 470 -0.42 8.05 20.51
C LEU A 470 -1.38 7.22 21.36
N ASP A 471 -2.35 6.54 20.73
CA ASP A 471 -3.37 5.72 21.40
C ASP A 471 -2.80 4.47 22.09
N PHE A 472 -1.60 4.04 21.70
CA PHE A 472 -0.95 2.81 22.17
C PHE A 472 0.31 3.08 23.01
N MET A 473 0.64 4.35 23.29
CA MET A 473 1.72 4.66 24.21
C MET A 473 1.35 4.22 25.62
N ILE A 474 2.27 3.54 26.29
CA ILE A 474 2.06 3.06 27.66
C ILE A 474 2.29 4.23 28.60
N LYS A 475 1.31 4.58 29.42
CA LYS A 475 1.38 5.71 30.35
C LYS A 475 1.64 5.20 31.77
N VAL A 476 2.90 5.23 32.22
CA VAL A 476 3.31 4.79 33.56
C VAL A 476 3.79 6.00 34.35
N ALA A 477 3.16 6.29 35.50
CA ALA A 477 3.55 7.40 36.38
C ALA A 477 3.59 8.77 35.67
N GLY A 478 2.70 9.02 34.69
CA GLY A 478 2.69 10.25 33.89
C GLY A 478 3.73 10.27 32.75
N GLU A 479 4.66 9.31 32.72
CA GLU A 479 5.55 9.10 31.59
C GLU A 479 4.85 8.31 30.49
N SER A 480 5.02 8.75 29.26
CA SER A 480 4.52 8.03 28.11
C SER A 480 5.67 7.23 27.51
N ILE A 481 5.54 5.91 27.38
CA ILE A 481 6.60 4.98 26.99
C ILE A 481 6.22 4.31 25.66
N PRO A 482 7.12 4.29 24.66
CA PRO A 482 6.87 3.57 23.41
C PRO A 482 6.93 2.05 23.60
N PRO A 483 5.88 1.28 23.27
CA PRO A 483 5.92 -0.19 23.32
C PRO A 483 7.07 -0.77 22.50
N ALA A 484 7.30 -0.23 21.29
CA ALA A 484 8.30 -0.71 20.34
C ALA A 484 9.74 -0.66 20.91
N LEU A 485 10.03 0.32 21.79
CA LEU A 485 11.31 0.39 22.49
C LEU A 485 11.52 -0.85 23.36
N LEU A 486 10.48 -1.22 24.12
CA LEU A 486 10.51 -2.36 25.03
C LEU A 486 10.51 -3.69 24.27
N GLU A 487 9.67 -3.80 23.24
CA GLU A 487 9.58 -4.96 22.36
C GLU A 487 10.93 -5.28 21.70
N SER A 488 11.65 -4.26 21.21
CA SER A 488 12.96 -4.45 20.57
C SER A 488 13.96 -5.11 21.50
N THR A 489 13.97 -4.72 22.78
CA THR A 489 14.82 -5.32 23.81
C THR A 489 14.35 -6.73 24.13
N ILE A 490 13.06 -6.96 24.40
CA ILE A 490 12.55 -8.30 24.77
C ILE A 490 12.72 -9.31 23.64
N GLN A 491 12.64 -8.88 22.39
CA GLN A 491 12.82 -9.72 21.20
C GLN A 491 14.24 -10.33 21.12
N GLU A 492 15.22 -9.80 21.85
CA GLU A 492 16.57 -10.35 21.97
C GLU A 492 16.65 -11.58 22.90
N HIS A 493 15.63 -11.84 23.71
CA HIS A 493 15.63 -12.98 24.62
C HIS A 493 15.65 -14.31 23.83
N PRO A 494 16.52 -15.29 24.19
CA PRO A 494 16.68 -16.54 23.45
C PRO A 494 15.38 -17.31 23.20
N ASP A 495 14.49 -17.32 24.19
CA ASP A 495 13.24 -18.10 24.14
C ASP A 495 12.08 -17.38 23.43
N VAL A 496 12.22 -16.10 23.09
CA VAL A 496 11.14 -15.30 22.49
C VAL A 496 11.04 -15.57 20.98
N LYS A 497 9.88 -16.06 20.54
CA LYS A 497 9.52 -16.15 19.12
C LYS A 497 8.89 -14.84 18.64
N LYS A 498 7.89 -14.33 19.36
CA LYS A 498 7.24 -13.04 19.11
C LYS A 498 6.94 -12.35 20.43
N VAL A 499 7.01 -11.02 20.46
CA VAL A 499 6.62 -10.20 21.62
C VAL A 499 5.68 -9.07 21.18
N CYS A 500 4.73 -8.74 22.05
CA CYS A 500 3.91 -7.54 21.97
C CYS A 500 3.81 -6.94 23.38
N VAL A 501 4.07 -5.65 23.53
CA VAL A 501 4.02 -4.97 24.83
C VAL A 501 2.80 -4.06 24.90
N VAL A 502 2.03 -4.18 25.98
CA VAL A 502 0.81 -3.40 26.22
C VAL A 502 0.83 -2.80 27.62
N GLY A 503 0.14 -1.66 27.78
CA GLY A 503 -0.13 -1.06 29.09
C GLY A 503 -1.36 -1.68 29.72
N VAL A 504 -1.24 -2.26 30.92
CA VAL A 504 -2.39 -2.78 31.69
C VAL A 504 -2.73 -1.80 32.83
N PRO A 505 -4.01 -1.69 33.25
CA PRO A 505 -4.41 -0.75 34.30
C PRO A 505 -3.64 -0.95 35.60
N ASP A 506 -3.31 0.15 36.27
CA ASP A 506 -2.76 0.16 37.62
C ASP A 506 -3.31 1.37 38.37
N GLU A 507 -3.81 1.16 39.59
CA GLU A 507 -4.47 2.20 40.37
C GLU A 507 -3.54 3.38 40.71
N ARG A 508 -2.25 3.09 40.96
CA ARG A 508 -1.27 4.10 41.40
C ARG A 508 -0.54 4.74 40.23
N LEU A 509 -0.11 3.93 39.27
CA LEU A 509 0.74 4.34 38.15
C LEU A 509 -0.03 4.66 36.88
N TYR A 510 -1.37 4.58 36.92
CA TYR A 510 -2.29 4.60 35.78
C TYR A 510 -2.16 3.36 34.89
N GLN A 511 -0.94 3.00 34.47
CA GLN A 511 -0.65 1.72 33.82
C GLN A 511 0.64 1.08 34.34
N LYS A 512 0.73 -0.23 34.15
CA LYS A 512 1.96 -1.04 34.23
C LYS A 512 2.26 -1.67 32.87
N ILE A 513 3.53 -2.01 32.68
CA ILE A 513 4.03 -2.62 31.43
C ILE A 513 3.78 -4.13 31.47
N CYS A 514 3.09 -4.67 30.47
CA CYS A 514 2.89 -6.11 30.30
C CYS A 514 3.49 -6.58 28.98
N ALA A 515 4.37 -7.59 29.03
CA ALA A 515 4.93 -8.25 27.86
C ALA A 515 4.13 -9.53 27.53
N CYS A 516 3.44 -9.53 26.40
CA CYS A 516 2.77 -10.70 25.85
C CYS A 516 3.74 -11.43 24.91
N ILE A 517 3.99 -12.72 25.15
CA ILE A 517 5.10 -13.47 24.54
C ILE A 517 4.59 -14.77 23.93
N ILE A 518 5.01 -15.05 22.70
CA ILE A 518 4.96 -16.40 22.13
C ILE A 518 6.37 -16.97 22.22
N LEU A 519 6.50 -18.17 22.79
CA LEU A 519 7.77 -18.87 22.96
C LEU A 519 8.18 -19.60 21.68
N LYS A 520 9.48 -19.91 21.57
CA LYS A 520 9.97 -20.87 20.57
C LYS A 520 9.52 -22.29 20.96
N GLN A 521 9.32 -23.16 19.97
CA GLN A 521 8.71 -24.51 20.14
C GLN A 521 9.41 -25.36 21.22
N ASP A 522 10.71 -25.20 21.40
CA ASP A 522 11.52 -25.99 22.33
C ASP A 522 11.29 -25.66 23.82
N HIS A 523 10.45 -24.67 24.14
CA HIS A 523 10.21 -24.17 25.50
C HIS A 523 8.73 -24.11 25.91
N HIS A 524 7.81 -24.75 25.17
CA HIS A 524 6.37 -24.67 25.43
C HIS A 524 5.91 -25.29 26.76
N ASP A 525 6.65 -26.25 27.32
CA ASP A 525 6.15 -27.18 28.34
C ASP A 525 6.40 -26.77 29.80
N ASN A 526 7.05 -25.62 30.08
CA ASN A 526 7.45 -25.26 31.45
C ASN A 526 7.03 -23.84 31.88
N ARG A 527 5.74 -23.52 31.76
CA ARG A 527 5.19 -22.16 31.97
C ARG A 527 5.25 -21.65 33.42
N ASN A 528 5.42 -22.51 34.41
CA ASN A 528 5.24 -22.14 35.82
C ASN A 528 6.37 -21.26 36.41
N ASP A 529 7.57 -21.23 35.79
CA ASP A 529 8.74 -20.44 36.25
C ASP A 529 9.24 -19.39 35.23
N LEU A 530 8.54 -19.22 34.10
CA LEU A 530 9.04 -18.33 33.03
C LEU A 530 8.98 -16.86 33.41
N SER A 531 7.98 -16.42 34.16
CA SER A 531 7.88 -15.01 34.58
C SER A 531 9.09 -14.58 35.39
N ASP A 532 9.56 -15.40 36.33
CA ASP A 532 10.74 -15.11 37.14
C ASP A 532 12.03 -15.17 36.31
N HIS A 533 12.11 -16.09 35.34
CA HIS A 533 13.22 -16.14 34.40
C HIS A 533 13.32 -14.86 33.57
N PHE A 534 12.22 -14.42 32.97
CA PHE A 534 12.14 -13.19 32.19
C PHE A 534 12.36 -11.95 33.05
N ASP A 535 11.83 -11.92 34.27
CA ASP A 535 12.07 -10.85 35.23
C ASP A 535 13.57 -10.73 35.52
N LYS A 536 14.22 -11.85 35.86
CA LYS A 536 15.66 -11.91 36.13
C LYS A 536 16.50 -11.48 34.92
N TRP A 537 16.14 -11.96 33.72
CA TRP A 537 16.83 -11.57 32.49
C TRP A 537 16.68 -10.06 32.20
N SER A 538 15.53 -9.48 32.50
CA SER A 538 15.22 -8.08 32.18
C SER A 538 15.92 -7.06 33.08
N LYS A 539 16.37 -7.43 34.29
CA LYS A 539 16.88 -6.47 35.29
C LYS A 539 17.97 -5.53 34.78
N ASP A 540 18.87 -6.05 33.95
CA ASP A 540 20.02 -5.29 33.43
C ASP A 540 19.86 -4.89 31.95
N LYS A 541 18.67 -5.08 31.38
CA LYS A 541 18.39 -4.84 29.95
C LYS A 541 17.65 -3.53 29.68
N PHE A 542 17.01 -2.97 30.69
CA PHE A 542 16.19 -1.76 30.55
C PHE A 542 16.78 -0.61 31.34
N SER A 543 16.74 0.58 30.73
CA SER A 543 17.20 1.81 31.37
C SER A 543 16.16 2.36 32.36
N ALA A 544 16.64 3.15 33.31
CA ALA A 544 15.77 3.99 34.12
C ALA A 544 15.07 5.05 33.25
N SER A 545 13.82 5.30 33.59
CA SER A 545 13.00 6.42 33.11
C SER A 545 13.53 7.77 33.63
N SER A 546 12.99 8.88 33.11
CA SER A 546 13.27 10.22 33.66
C SER A 546 12.80 10.37 35.11
N PHE A 547 11.80 9.60 35.53
CA PHE A 547 11.35 9.51 36.93
C PHE A 547 12.11 8.46 37.78
N GLY A 548 13.17 7.85 37.24
CA GLY A 548 14.09 6.98 38.00
C GLY A 548 13.59 5.54 38.24
N PHE A 549 12.43 5.15 37.73
CA PHE A 549 11.99 3.74 37.73
C PHE A 549 12.52 2.99 36.51
N ILE A 550 12.87 1.71 36.68
CA ILE A 550 13.35 0.87 35.57
C ILE A 550 12.18 0.52 34.64
N THR A 551 12.34 0.73 33.34
CA THR A 551 11.26 0.56 32.33
C THR A 551 11.00 -0.90 31.93
N LYS A 552 11.42 -1.88 32.76
CA LYS A 552 11.21 -3.31 32.49
C LYS A 552 9.72 -3.70 32.58
N PRO A 553 9.30 -4.80 31.95
CA PRO A 553 7.96 -5.34 32.16
C PRO A 553 7.67 -5.65 33.63
N HIS A 554 6.43 -5.37 34.04
CA HIS A 554 5.90 -5.72 35.36
C HIS A 554 5.20 -7.09 35.32
N TYR A 555 4.67 -7.45 34.16
CA TYR A 555 3.96 -8.69 33.92
C TYR A 555 4.43 -9.35 32.63
N TYR A 556 4.37 -10.67 32.62
CA TYR A 556 4.65 -11.52 31.46
C TYR A 556 3.46 -12.45 31.23
N VAL A 557 2.90 -12.42 30.04
CA VAL A 557 1.75 -13.25 29.63
C VAL A 557 2.19 -14.11 28.45
N PHE A 558 2.13 -15.43 28.60
CA PHE A 558 2.59 -16.38 27.58
C PHE A 558 1.40 -16.92 26.78
N LEU A 559 1.42 -16.71 25.47
CA LEU A 559 0.34 -17.02 24.54
C LEU A 559 0.82 -18.00 23.46
N ASP A 560 -0.09 -18.80 22.93
CA ASP A 560 0.21 -19.68 21.78
C ASP A 560 0.13 -18.93 20.45
N SER A 561 -0.69 -17.88 20.39
CA SER A 561 -0.83 -17.01 19.22
C SER A 561 -1.26 -15.60 19.64
N PHE A 562 -1.04 -14.62 18.77
CA PHE A 562 -1.48 -13.24 18.98
C PHE A 562 -2.79 -12.98 18.22
N PRO A 563 -3.78 -12.29 18.81
CA PRO A 563 -4.91 -11.79 18.05
C PRO A 563 -4.42 -10.89 16.92
N LEU A 564 -4.88 -11.18 15.70
CA LEU A 564 -4.54 -10.41 14.51
C LEU A 564 -5.75 -9.61 14.03
N THR A 565 -5.51 -8.40 13.54
CA THR A 565 -6.48 -7.67 12.72
C THR A 565 -6.71 -8.44 11.42
N GLY A 566 -7.78 -8.07 10.72
CA GLY A 566 -7.99 -8.54 9.35
C GLY A 566 -6.80 -8.34 8.42
N THR A 567 -6.00 -7.30 8.67
CA THR A 567 -4.80 -6.97 7.90
C THR A 567 -3.55 -7.77 8.30
N GLY A 568 -3.68 -8.74 9.22
CA GLY A 568 -2.58 -9.57 9.71
C GLY A 568 -1.64 -8.87 10.69
N LYS A 569 -1.99 -7.66 11.16
CA LYS A 569 -1.24 -6.94 12.22
C LYS A 569 -1.71 -7.40 13.58
N VAL A 570 -0.90 -7.28 14.63
CA VAL A 570 -1.36 -7.57 15.99
C VAL A 570 -2.49 -6.60 16.39
N ASN A 571 -3.60 -7.11 16.88
CA ASN A 571 -4.70 -6.31 17.41
C ASN A 571 -4.39 -5.88 18.85
N LEU A 572 -3.78 -4.70 19.02
CA LEU A 572 -3.30 -4.21 20.33
C LEU A 572 -4.41 -3.98 21.36
N ARG A 573 -5.65 -3.69 20.92
CA ARG A 573 -6.79 -3.52 21.83
C ARG A 573 -7.19 -4.87 22.43
N GLU A 574 -7.43 -5.84 21.58
CA GLU A 574 -7.76 -7.21 21.99
C GLU A 574 -6.61 -7.86 22.77
N MET A 575 -5.36 -7.60 22.38
CA MET A 575 -4.18 -8.04 23.14
C MET A 575 -4.20 -7.49 24.57
N ARG A 576 -4.52 -6.20 24.73
CA ARG A 576 -4.64 -5.57 26.05
C ARG A 576 -5.75 -6.21 26.87
N ASP A 577 -6.91 -6.48 26.27
CA ASP A 577 -8.04 -7.12 26.94
C ASP A 577 -7.70 -8.55 27.39
N ILE A 578 -7.01 -9.32 26.54
CA ILE A 578 -6.47 -10.65 26.90
C ILE A 578 -5.50 -10.53 28.08
N ALA A 579 -4.53 -9.61 28.01
CA ALA A 579 -3.55 -9.43 29.09
C ALA A 579 -4.21 -9.07 30.42
N ILE A 580 -5.21 -8.18 30.41
CA ILE A 580 -5.96 -7.81 31.63
C ILE A 580 -6.70 -9.01 32.21
N LYS A 581 -7.33 -9.82 31.35
CA LYS A 581 -8.05 -11.03 31.75
C LYS A 581 -7.12 -12.09 32.34
N GLU A 582 -6.00 -12.38 31.68
CA GLU A 582 -4.99 -13.35 32.14
C GLU A 582 -4.38 -12.94 33.49
N LEU A 583 -4.14 -11.63 33.67
CA LEU A 583 -3.58 -11.09 34.92
C LEU A 583 -4.62 -10.83 36.01
N LYS A 584 -5.92 -11.04 35.74
CA LYS A 584 -7.03 -10.79 36.67
C LYS A 584 -7.01 -9.37 37.26
N LEU A 585 -6.75 -8.37 36.41
CA LEU A 585 -6.67 -6.96 36.81
C LEU A 585 -8.01 -6.21 36.74
N MET A 586 -9.09 -6.91 36.39
CA MET A 586 -10.48 -6.43 36.39
C MET A 586 -11.45 -7.53 36.82
#